data_AF-A0A2N7BFA4-F1
#
_entry.id   AF-A0A2N7BFA4-F1
#
_cell.length_a   1.000
_cell.length_b   1.000
_cell.length_c   1.000
_cell.angle_alpha   90.00
_cell.angle_beta   90.00
_cell.angle_gamma   90.00
#
_symmetry.space_group_name_H-M   'P 1'
#
loop_
_entity.id
_entity.type
_entity.pdbx_description
1 polymer ?
#
loop_
_entity_poly.entity_id
_entity_poly.type
_entity_poly.pdbx_seq_one_letter_code
_entity_poly.pdbx_strand_id
1 'polypeptide(L)'
;MPKYLIFHDRQQLERFMSSESDLLYDLIKHCPNDSTWEISRDSWERLPELLKGFMTVSETHIQVIVNDHSRDKLLEVIERNDLSEKIVHQSIIDASGKYLMNSWDHLVLCEVSHGFPKVGNLILKYGNMNYFTVLE
;
A
#
# COMPACT_ATOMS: atom_id res chain seq x y z
N MET A 1 2.93 -4.31 -23.03
CA MET A 1 1.81 -5.25 -23.14
C MET A 1 1.31 -5.53 -21.73
N PRO A 2 0.03 -5.27 -21.40
CA PRO A 2 -0.51 -5.63 -20.09
C PRO A 2 -0.42 -7.15 -19.91
N LYS A 3 0.10 -7.60 -18.76
CA LYS A 3 0.11 -9.01 -18.38
C LYS A 3 -1.14 -9.26 -17.55
N TYR A 4 -2.08 -10.04 -18.08
CA TYR A 4 -3.26 -10.46 -17.32
C TYR A 4 -2.86 -11.60 -16.37
N LEU A 5 -3.16 -11.44 -15.07
CA LEU A 5 -3.11 -12.56 -14.13
C LEU A 5 -4.41 -13.36 -14.29
N ILE A 6 -4.31 -14.62 -14.71
CA ILE A 6 -5.45 -15.53 -14.81
C ILE A 6 -5.39 -16.46 -13.60
N PHE A 7 -6.32 -16.30 -12.67
CA PHE A 7 -6.49 -17.22 -11.56
C PHE A 7 -7.31 -18.43 -12.02
N HIS A 8 -6.79 -19.64 -11.78
CA HIS A 8 -7.44 -20.87 -12.25
C HIS A 8 -8.48 -21.42 -11.27
N ASP A 9 -8.48 -20.93 -10.03
CA ASP A 9 -9.49 -21.26 -9.04
C ASP A 9 -9.64 -20.14 -7.99
N ARG A 10 -10.74 -20.21 -7.23
CA ARG A 10 -11.11 -19.22 -6.20
C ARG A 10 -10.13 -19.18 -5.03
N GLN A 11 -9.47 -20.28 -4.68
CA GLN A 11 -8.50 -20.29 -3.58
C GLN A 11 -7.23 -19.54 -3.94
N GLN A 12 -6.80 -19.57 -5.21
CA GLN A 12 -5.66 -18.78 -5.68
C GLN A 12 -5.94 -17.29 -5.60
N LEU A 13 -7.15 -16.88 -6.01
CA LEU A 13 -7.61 -15.51 -5.89
C LEU A 13 -7.69 -15.07 -4.42
N GLU A 14 -8.32 -15.87 -3.54
CA GLU A 14 -8.43 -15.57 -2.11
C GLU A 14 -7.07 -15.48 -1.41
N ARG A 15 -6.12 -16.38 -1.76
CA ARG A 15 -4.74 -16.30 -1.25
C ARG A 15 -4.06 -15.02 -1.70
N PHE A 16 -4.21 -14.66 -2.96
CA PHE A 16 -3.64 -13.45 -3.53
C PHE A 16 -4.19 -12.18 -2.86
N MET A 17 -5.52 -12.08 -2.72
CA MET A 17 -6.18 -10.94 -2.07
C MET A 17 -5.78 -10.82 -0.58
N SER A 18 -5.73 -11.94 0.14
CA SER A 18 -5.23 -11.97 1.53
C SER A 18 -3.80 -11.42 1.62
N SER A 19 -2.95 -11.78 0.66
CA SER A 19 -1.56 -11.36 0.68
C SER A 19 -1.33 -9.90 0.27
N GLU A 20 -2.23 -9.29 -0.51
CA GLU A 20 -2.21 -7.85 -0.78
C GLU A 20 -2.63 -7.03 0.46
N SER A 21 -3.66 -7.49 1.17
CA SER A 21 -4.07 -6.89 2.45
C SER A 21 -2.96 -6.99 3.49
N ASP A 22 -2.34 -8.16 3.63
CA ASP A 22 -1.20 -8.37 4.53
C ASP A 22 0.02 -7.51 4.14
N LEU A 23 0.26 -7.35 2.83
CA LEU A 23 1.34 -6.50 2.33
C LEU A 23 1.08 -5.02 2.67
N LEU A 24 -0.12 -4.50 2.37
CA LEU A 24 -0.49 -3.12 2.70
C LEU A 24 -0.35 -2.88 4.21
N TYR A 25 -0.83 -3.82 5.01
CA TYR A 25 -0.71 -3.78 6.46
C TYR A 25 0.76 -3.70 6.90
N ASP A 26 1.62 -4.60 6.40
CA ASP A 26 3.04 -4.60 6.76
C ASP A 26 3.77 -3.34 6.29
N LEU A 27 3.40 -2.79 5.12
CA LEU A 27 3.94 -1.53 4.61
C LEU A 27 3.58 -0.36 5.55
N ILE A 28 2.32 -0.20 5.93
CA ILE A 28 1.91 0.88 6.85
C ILE A 28 2.46 0.65 8.26
N LYS A 29 2.53 -0.61 8.71
CA LYS A 29 3.07 -0.96 10.02
C LYS A 29 4.57 -0.70 10.14
N HIS A 30 5.32 -0.75 9.05
CA HIS A 30 6.78 -0.64 9.07
C HIS A 30 7.35 0.58 8.35
N CYS A 31 6.53 1.41 7.70
CA CYS A 31 7.02 2.66 7.15
C CYS A 31 7.56 3.59 8.25
N PRO A 32 8.59 4.41 7.96
CA PRO A 32 9.11 5.38 8.91
C PRO A 32 8.03 6.35 9.40
N ASN A 33 8.20 6.87 10.61
CA ASN A 33 7.33 7.95 11.09
C ASN A 33 7.50 9.20 10.23
N ASP A 34 6.42 9.98 10.18
CA ASP A 34 6.27 11.19 9.38
C ASP A 34 6.36 10.94 7.87
N SER A 35 6.23 9.67 7.44
CA SER A 35 6.05 9.35 6.03
C SER A 35 4.65 9.79 5.58
N THR A 36 4.56 10.31 4.36
CA THR A 36 3.28 10.56 3.69
C THR A 36 2.90 9.33 2.90
N TRP A 37 1.75 8.74 3.22
CA TRP A 37 1.07 7.77 2.39
C TRP A 37 0.14 8.51 1.43
N GLU A 38 0.45 8.49 0.14
CA GLU A 38 -0.39 9.08 -0.90
C GLU A 38 -1.18 7.98 -1.61
N ILE A 39 -2.48 8.23 -1.79
CA ILE A 39 -3.40 7.37 -2.50
C ILE A 39 -4.01 8.20 -3.63
N SER A 40 -3.92 7.70 -4.85
CA SER A 40 -4.49 8.41 -6.00
C SER A 40 -6.01 8.48 -5.93
N ARG A 41 -6.60 9.59 -6.41
CA ARG A 41 -8.05 9.82 -6.38
C ARG A 41 -8.87 8.98 -7.36
N ASP A 42 -8.22 8.26 -8.26
CA ASP A 42 -8.85 7.20 -9.06
C ASP A 42 -9.18 5.95 -8.24
N SER A 43 -8.66 5.86 -7.02
CA SER A 43 -9.04 4.85 -6.03
C SER A 43 -10.47 5.07 -5.55
N TRP A 44 -10.99 4.10 -4.80
CA TRP A 44 -12.41 4.03 -4.43
C TRP A 44 -12.94 5.34 -3.81
N GLU A 45 -14.05 5.85 -4.35
CA GLU A 45 -14.58 7.19 -4.05
C GLU A 45 -14.89 7.43 -2.57
N ARG A 46 -15.13 6.36 -1.80
CA ARG A 46 -15.46 6.42 -0.36
C ARG A 46 -14.26 6.35 0.57
N LEU A 47 -13.03 6.21 0.05
CA LEU A 47 -11.81 6.26 0.86
C LEU A 47 -11.72 7.52 1.74
N PRO A 48 -12.08 8.73 1.26
CA PRO A 48 -12.17 9.93 2.09
C PRO A 48 -13.03 9.79 3.35
N GLU A 49 -14.13 9.04 3.27
CA GLU A 49 -15.02 8.82 4.41
C GLU A 49 -14.39 7.90 5.44
N LEU A 50 -13.70 6.84 4.99
CA LEU A 50 -13.02 5.87 5.85
C LEU A 50 -11.79 6.46 6.55
N LEU A 51 -11.06 7.34 5.85
CA LEU A 51 -9.81 7.93 6.35
C LEU A 51 -10.03 9.28 7.06
N LYS A 52 -11.29 9.65 7.30
CA LYS A 52 -11.65 10.93 7.88
C LYS A 52 -11.01 11.11 9.26
N GLY A 53 -10.32 12.23 9.44
CA GLY A 53 -9.72 12.64 10.72
C GLY A 53 -8.20 12.49 10.81
N PHE A 54 -7.55 11.88 9.81
CA PHE A 54 -6.09 11.80 9.72
C PHE A 54 -5.56 11.98 8.29
N MET A 55 -6.43 12.39 7.37
CA MET A 55 -6.08 12.64 5.97
C MET A 55 -6.19 14.11 5.59
N THR A 56 -5.47 14.48 4.54
CA THR A 56 -5.68 15.67 3.71
C THR A 56 -6.05 15.23 2.30
N VAL A 57 -6.81 16.06 1.58
CA VAL A 57 -7.21 15.77 0.19
C VAL A 57 -6.68 16.88 -0.70
N SER A 58 -5.95 16.50 -1.73
CA SER A 58 -5.51 17.39 -2.82
C SER A 58 -6.37 17.17 -4.06
N GLU A 59 -6.08 17.90 -5.14
CA GLU A 59 -6.77 17.71 -6.42
C GLU A 59 -6.59 16.30 -6.97
N THR A 60 -5.41 15.71 -6.76
CA THR A 60 -4.98 14.45 -7.39
C THR A 60 -4.85 13.28 -6.41
N HIS A 61 -4.68 13.55 -5.12
CA HIS A 61 -4.39 12.51 -4.11
C HIS A 61 -5.18 12.70 -2.82
N ILE A 62 -5.38 11.60 -2.11
CA ILE A 62 -5.63 11.55 -0.68
C ILE A 62 -4.28 11.33 -0.02
N GLN A 63 -3.95 12.10 1.00
CA GLN A 63 -2.69 12.02 1.71
C GLN A 63 -2.94 11.72 3.18
N VAL A 64 -2.15 10.83 3.74
CA VAL A 64 -2.20 10.46 5.16
C VAL A 64 -0.78 10.51 5.70
N ILE A 65 -0.57 11.26 6.78
CA ILE A 65 0.71 11.22 7.49
C ILE A 65 0.71 10.00 8.42
N VAL A 66 1.66 9.10 8.21
CA VAL A 66 1.83 7.90 9.04
C VAL A 66 2.79 8.22 10.18
N ASN A 67 2.27 8.23 11.40
CA ASN A 67 3.03 8.40 12.63
C ASN A 67 2.44 7.50 13.72
N ASP A 68 3.07 7.46 14.90
CA ASP A 68 2.61 6.59 16.00
C ASP A 68 1.14 6.81 16.38
N HIS A 69 0.60 8.03 16.21
CA HIS A 69 -0.79 8.34 16.55
C HIS A 69 -1.79 7.83 15.50
N SER A 70 -1.45 7.94 14.20
CA SER A 70 -2.34 7.50 13.11
C SER A 70 -2.20 6.01 12.80
N ARG A 71 -1.02 5.41 13.03
CA ARG A 71 -0.68 4.05 12.61
C ARG A 71 -1.68 3.00 13.10
N ASP A 72 -1.97 2.93 14.38
CA ASP A 72 -2.87 1.91 14.92
C ASP A 72 -4.29 1.99 14.31
N LYS A 73 -4.79 3.22 14.14
CA LYS A 73 -6.09 3.44 13.49
C LYS A 73 -6.05 3.06 12.02
N LEU A 74 -4.97 3.38 11.31
CA LEU A 74 -4.82 2.99 9.91
C LEU A 74 -4.81 1.48 9.74
N LEU A 75 -4.07 0.77 10.59
CA LEU A 75 -4.01 -0.68 10.60
C LEU A 75 -5.39 -1.30 10.87
N GLU A 76 -6.16 -0.75 11.81
CA GLU A 76 -7.55 -1.18 12.07
C GLU A 76 -8.46 -0.94 10.86
N VAL A 77 -8.34 0.20 10.17
CA VAL A 77 -9.14 0.49 8.98
C VAL A 77 -8.76 -0.46 7.83
N ILE A 78 -7.48 -0.77 7.66
CA ILE A 78 -6.98 -1.70 6.64
C ILE A 78 -7.59 -3.09 6.84
N GLU A 79 -7.49 -3.64 8.06
CA GLU A 79 -8.01 -4.98 8.36
C GLU A 79 -9.53 -5.09 8.22
N ARG A 80 -10.29 -4.05 8.62
CA ARG A 80 -11.76 -4.12 8.65
C ARG A 80 -12.45 -3.83 7.32
N ASN A 81 -11.73 -3.22 6.37
CA ASN A 81 -12.33 -2.70 5.15
C ASN A 81 -11.68 -3.23 3.88
N ASP A 82 -10.79 -4.21 3.95
CA ASP A 82 -10.10 -4.77 2.78
C ASP A 82 -9.52 -3.65 1.88
N LEU A 83 -8.80 -2.71 2.51
CA LEU A 83 -8.39 -1.46 1.85
C LEU A 83 -7.53 -1.71 0.61
N SER A 84 -6.81 -2.83 0.54
CA SER A 84 -5.97 -3.19 -0.62
C SER A 84 -6.78 -3.28 -1.91
N GLU A 85 -8.03 -3.76 -1.87
CA GLU A 85 -8.89 -3.86 -3.04
C GLU A 85 -9.44 -2.51 -3.52
N LYS A 86 -9.41 -1.51 -2.64
CA LYS A 86 -9.98 -0.17 -2.88
C LYS A 86 -8.97 0.83 -3.40
N ILE A 87 -7.68 0.52 -3.28
CA ILE A 87 -6.58 1.39 -3.67
C ILE A 87 -6.06 0.96 -5.03
N VAL A 88 -6.03 1.89 -5.98
CA VAL A 88 -5.56 1.64 -7.37
C VAL A 88 -4.08 1.98 -7.49
N HIS A 89 -3.69 3.18 -7.07
CA HIS A 89 -2.31 3.64 -7.05
C HIS A 89 -1.98 4.28 -5.70
N GLN A 90 -0.77 4.03 -5.20
CA GLN A 90 -0.30 4.61 -3.95
C GLN A 90 1.22 4.71 -3.90
N SER A 91 1.69 5.61 -3.04
CA SER A 91 3.10 5.78 -2.72
C SER A 91 3.29 6.00 -1.22
N ILE A 92 4.47 5.66 -0.72
CA ILE A 92 4.94 6.06 0.61
C ILE A 92 6.19 6.89 0.40
N ILE A 93 6.14 8.13 0.88
CA ILE A 93 7.20 9.13 0.76
C ILE A 93 7.71 9.44 2.17
N ASP A 94 9.01 9.40 2.39
CA ASP A 94 9.58 9.78 3.68
C ASP A 94 9.51 11.29 3.95
N ALA A 95 9.86 11.71 5.17
CA ALA A 95 9.87 13.11 5.57
C ALA A 95 10.86 13.98 4.75
N SER A 96 11.80 13.38 4.01
CA SER A 96 12.72 14.09 3.11
C SER A 96 12.19 14.25 1.69
N GLY A 97 11.03 13.65 1.39
CA GLY A 97 10.43 13.65 0.05
C GLY A 97 10.90 12.49 -0.84
N LYS A 98 11.65 11.51 -0.32
CA LYS A 98 12.09 10.34 -1.08
C LYS A 98 10.99 9.28 -1.10
N TYR A 99 10.70 8.75 -2.28
CA TYR A 99 9.83 7.58 -2.44
C TYR A 99 10.47 6.36 -1.80
N LEU A 100 9.79 5.78 -0.81
CA LEU A 100 10.15 4.52 -0.17
C LEU A 100 9.39 3.34 -0.77
N MET A 101 8.15 3.57 -1.20
CA MET A 101 7.33 2.59 -1.90
C MET A 101 6.50 3.28 -2.97
N ASN A 102 6.34 2.64 -4.12
CA ASN A 102 5.32 2.96 -5.12
C ASN A 102 4.58 1.68 -5.48
N SER A 103 3.27 1.82 -5.74
CA SER A 103 2.52 0.73 -6.32
C SER A 103 1.46 1.19 -7.30
N TRP A 104 1.23 0.33 -8.30
CA TRP A 104 0.26 0.53 -9.36
C TRP A 104 -0.62 -0.71 -9.50
N ASP A 105 -1.81 -0.51 -10.08
CA ASP A 105 -2.79 -1.54 -10.36
C ASP A 105 -3.10 -2.43 -9.14
N HIS A 106 -3.58 -1.84 -8.04
CA HIS A 106 -3.99 -2.57 -6.83
C HIS A 106 -2.88 -3.35 -6.12
N LEU A 107 -1.69 -2.76 -5.93
CA LEU A 107 -0.50 -3.41 -5.35
C LEU A 107 0.11 -4.55 -6.19
N VAL A 108 -0.45 -4.86 -7.35
CA VAL A 108 0.09 -5.88 -8.27
C VAL A 108 1.51 -5.54 -8.68
N LEU A 109 1.81 -4.26 -8.89
CA LEU A 109 3.16 -3.78 -9.18
C LEU A 109 3.65 -2.97 -8.00
N CYS A 110 4.73 -3.40 -7.34
CA CYS A 110 5.29 -2.71 -6.19
C CYS A 110 6.80 -2.48 -6.32
N GLU A 111 7.21 -1.23 -6.18
CA GLU A 111 8.60 -0.83 -6.05
C GLU A 111 8.87 -0.43 -4.60
N VAL A 112 9.92 -0.96 -3.99
CA VAL A 112 10.30 -0.62 -2.61
C VAL A 112 11.77 -0.23 -2.57
N SER A 113 12.10 0.95 -2.05
CA SER A 113 13.47 1.45 -1.94
C SER A 113 14.21 0.81 -0.76
N HIS A 114 15.53 0.64 -0.87
CA HIS A 114 16.42 0.22 0.22
C HIS A 114 16.29 1.07 1.50
N GLY A 115 15.80 2.31 1.40
CA GLY A 115 15.52 3.16 2.55
C GLY A 115 14.33 2.70 3.41
N PHE A 116 13.51 1.76 2.93
CA PHE A 116 12.35 1.28 3.68
C PHE A 116 12.77 0.29 4.79
N PRO A 117 12.30 0.47 6.05
CA PRO A 117 12.64 -0.44 7.14
C PRO A 117 12.02 -1.82 6.88
N LYS A 118 12.86 -2.84 6.62
CA LYS A 118 12.49 -4.25 6.38
C LYS A 118 12.21 -4.68 4.92
N VAL A 119 12.76 -3.99 3.92
CA VAL A 119 12.74 -4.41 2.51
C VAL A 119 13.03 -5.90 2.32
N GLY A 120 14.12 -6.42 2.90
CA GLY A 120 14.50 -7.83 2.76
C GLY A 120 13.45 -8.81 3.30
N ASN A 121 12.78 -8.48 4.40
CA ASN A 121 11.73 -9.34 4.96
C ASN A 121 10.45 -9.27 4.13
N LEU A 122 10.10 -8.09 3.60
CA LEU A 122 8.95 -7.91 2.71
C LEU A 122 9.14 -8.70 1.41
N ILE A 123 10.32 -8.63 0.79
CA ILE A 123 10.64 -9.38 -0.43
C ILE A 123 10.62 -10.89 -0.18
N LEU A 124 11.18 -11.36 0.94
CA LEU A 124 11.15 -12.80 1.25
C LEU A 124 9.73 -13.30 1.51
N LYS A 125 8.87 -12.47 2.12
CA LYS A 125 7.49 -12.82 2.45
C LYS A 125 6.55 -12.74 1.24
N TYR A 126 6.74 -11.75 0.36
CA TYR A 126 5.80 -11.40 -0.70
C TYR A 126 6.38 -11.43 -2.12
N GLY A 127 7.68 -11.65 -2.30
CA GLY A 127 8.35 -11.59 -3.61
C GLY A 127 7.83 -12.59 -4.65
N ASN A 128 7.16 -13.66 -4.20
CA ASN A 128 6.50 -14.64 -5.08
C ASN A 128 5.14 -14.16 -5.62
N MET A 129 4.62 -13.02 -5.16
CA MET A 129 3.35 -12.45 -5.65
C MET A 129 3.44 -11.86 -7.06
N ASN A 130 4.64 -11.90 -7.65
CA ASN A 130 5.02 -11.26 -8.90
C ASN A 130 5.08 -9.73 -8.78
N TYR A 131 6.20 -9.16 -9.24
CA TYR A 131 6.49 -7.73 -9.43
C TYR A 131 6.87 -6.90 -8.20
N PHE A 132 7.79 -7.42 -7.38
CA PHE A 132 8.64 -6.57 -6.53
C PHE A 132 9.90 -6.15 -7.31
N THR A 133 10.16 -4.85 -7.39
CA THR A 133 11.46 -4.32 -7.80
C THR A 133 12.04 -3.48 -6.66
N VAL A 134 13.31 -3.71 -6.34
CA VAL A 134 14.01 -2.88 -5.36
C VAL A 134 14.75 -1.79 -6.10
N LEU A 135 14.51 -0.54 -5.72
CA LEU A 135 15.25 0.60 -6.25
C LEU A 135 16.46 0.89 -5.36
N GLU A 136 17.63 1.04 -5.99
CA GLU A 136 18.89 1.48 -5.35
C GLU A 136 18.77 2.90 -4.76
#